data_AF-A0A8J8NJS6-F1
#
_entry.id   AF-A0A8J8NJS6-F1
#
_cell.length_a   1.000
_cell.length_b   1.000
_cell.length_c   1.000
_cell.angle_alpha   90.00
_cell.angle_beta   90.00
_cell.angle_gamma   90.00
#
_symmetry.space_group_name_H-M   'P 1'
#
loop_
_entity.id
_entity.type
_entity.pdbx_description
1 polymer ?
#
loop_
_entity_poly.entity_id
_entity_poly.type
_entity_poly.pdbx_seq_one_letter_code
_entity_poly.pdbx_strand_id
1 'polypeptide(L)'
;MATLKQTLFFYTKVLGASGLAGYGYLYYHCKQVREEATNIELINAKKDTTRPSNVYYGLNWGYRSDNTIEKSLDTGDLLYFNYNCMNCLQPSEVIQCYMQQKLGNDSEEDPQNIAFAMRTPKRLLIISGHFDGQVHITPYHEFLNKPYIRTVKVRQFVSAPLNIVEATAQFVQQLREMKQAQDKDHKDFFSSTLKQQMLKFLYYDKLAANVVPNYLHSIKVLNRSPFQQPTLTVKDLDNAHPESFHEPYELSSSVMIRTYASKNLSKSNVT
;
A
#
# COMPACT_ATOMS: atom_id res chain seq x y z
N MET A 1 -47.05 -23.60 -3.98
CA MET A 1 -45.60 -23.55 -4.29
C MET A 1 -45.29 -22.19 -4.90
N ALA A 2 -44.28 -21.48 -4.39
CA ALA A 2 -43.84 -20.22 -4.99
C ALA A 2 -43.20 -20.50 -6.35
N THR A 3 -43.51 -19.68 -7.36
CA THR A 3 -42.93 -19.84 -8.69
C THR A 3 -41.46 -19.42 -8.68
N LEU A 4 -40.62 -20.05 -9.50
CA LEU A 4 -39.20 -19.72 -9.66
C LEU A 4 -38.96 -18.21 -9.82
N LYS A 5 -39.84 -17.52 -10.57
CA LYS A 5 -39.79 -16.08 -10.81
C LYS A 5 -40.02 -15.25 -9.54
N GLN A 6 -40.96 -15.65 -8.68
CA GLN A 6 -41.22 -15.00 -7.40
C GLN A 6 -40.06 -15.20 -6.42
N THR A 7 -39.49 -16.39 -6.40
CA THR A 7 -38.31 -16.71 -5.59
C THR A 7 -37.11 -15.88 -6.04
N LEU A 8 -36.81 -15.83 -7.34
CA LEU A 8 -35.71 -15.04 -7.90
C LEU A 8 -35.87 -13.54 -7.58
N PHE A 9 -37.09 -13.01 -7.74
CA PHE A 9 -37.40 -11.61 -7.42
C PHE A 9 -37.27 -11.28 -5.94
N PHE A 10 -37.61 -12.22 -5.06
CA PHE A 10 -37.41 -12.06 -3.62
C PHE A 10 -35.92 -12.05 -3.27
N TYR A 11 -35.13 -12.99 -3.80
CA TYR A 11 -33.69 -13.04 -3.58
C TYR A 11 -32.98 -11.78 -4.08
N THR A 12 -33.32 -11.27 -5.27
CA THR A 12 -32.70 -10.02 -5.78
C THR A 12 -33.06 -8.82 -4.91
N LYS A 13 -34.29 -8.73 -4.39
CA LYS A 13 -34.68 -7.66 -3.46
C LYS A 13 -33.96 -7.75 -2.12
N VAL A 14 -33.85 -8.94 -1.54
CA VAL A 14 -33.16 -9.15 -0.25
C VAL A 14 -31.67 -8.89 -0.40
N LEU A 15 -31.04 -9.39 -1.48
CA LEU A 15 -29.62 -9.12 -1.78
C LEU A 15 -29.36 -7.65 -2.10
N GLY A 16 -30.28 -6.98 -2.80
CA GLY A 16 -30.18 -5.54 -3.06
C GLY A 16 -30.27 -4.72 -1.78
N ALA A 17 -31.25 -5.02 -0.92
CA ALA A 17 -31.43 -4.34 0.36
C ALA A 17 -30.25 -4.58 1.31
N SER A 18 -29.75 -5.81 1.41
CA SER A 18 -28.58 -6.13 2.24
C SER A 18 -27.30 -5.49 1.70
N GLY A 19 -27.12 -5.45 0.38
CA GLY A 19 -26.00 -4.75 -0.27
C GLY A 19 -26.00 -3.25 0.02
N LEU A 20 -27.15 -2.58 -0.07
CA LEU A 20 -27.30 -1.16 0.25
C LEU A 20 -27.01 -0.86 1.73
N ALA A 21 -27.53 -1.69 2.64
CA ALA A 21 -27.27 -1.55 4.07
C ALA A 21 -25.77 -1.73 4.40
N GLY A 22 -25.15 -2.76 3.81
CA GLY A 22 -23.71 -3.02 3.97
C GLY A 22 -22.84 -1.88 3.44
N TYR A 23 -23.15 -1.35 2.24
CA TYR A 23 -22.43 -0.21 1.68
C TYR A 23 -22.62 1.06 2.53
N GLY A 24 -23.84 1.32 3.02
CA GLY A 24 -24.12 2.46 3.90
C GLY A 24 -23.31 2.41 5.20
N TYR A 25 -23.21 1.22 5.82
CA TYR A 25 -22.36 1.00 6.98
C TYR A 25 -20.88 1.28 6.68
N LEU A 26 -20.35 0.71 5.60
CA LEU A 26 -18.96 0.92 5.19
C LEU A 26 -18.67 2.39 4.90
N TYR A 27 -19.58 3.08 4.22
CA TYR A 27 -19.45 4.50 3.93
C TYR A 27 -19.34 5.35 5.20
N TYR A 28 -20.24 5.13 6.16
CA TYR A 28 -20.20 5.85 7.44
C TYR A 28 -18.93 5.55 8.24
N HIS A 29 -18.54 4.28 8.32
CA HIS A 29 -17.31 3.87 9.01
C HIS A 29 -16.06 4.50 8.36
N CYS A 30 -15.94 4.40 7.03
CA CYS A 30 -14.82 4.99 6.28
C CYS A 30 -14.76 6.51 6.47
N LYS A 31 -15.92 7.18 6.48
CA LYS A 31 -16.01 8.62 6.76
C LYS A 31 -15.45 8.96 8.14
N GLN A 32 -15.86 8.24 9.18
CA GLN A 32 -15.37 8.45 10.54
C GLN A 32 -13.84 8.23 10.64
N VAL A 33 -13.34 7.11 10.09
CA VAL A 33 -11.90 6.81 10.11
C VAL A 33 -11.10 7.89 9.38
N ARG A 34 -11.61 8.39 8.25
CA ARG A 34 -10.98 9.47 7.50
C ARG A 34 -10.92 10.78 8.29
N GLU A 35 -12.00 11.15 8.96
CA GLU A 35 -12.03 12.33 9.83
C GLU A 35 -10.99 12.20 10.97
N GLU A 36 -10.91 11.05 11.63
CA GLU A 36 -9.91 10.78 12.68
C GLU A 36 -8.47 10.80 12.17
N ALA A 37 -8.24 10.33 10.93
CA ALA A 37 -6.90 10.22 10.34
C ALA A 37 -6.39 11.54 9.73
N THR A 38 -7.28 12.47 9.39
CA THR A 38 -6.93 13.77 8.79
C THR A 38 -6.96 14.93 9.78
N ASN A 39 -7.54 14.73 10.96
CA ASN A 39 -7.61 15.77 11.99
C ASN A 39 -6.22 16.00 12.64
N ILE A 40 -5.58 17.11 12.26
CA ILE A 40 -4.24 17.51 12.72
C ILE A 40 -4.17 17.66 14.24
N GLU A 41 -5.22 18.17 14.89
CA GLU A 41 -5.26 18.30 16.35
C GLU A 41 -5.24 16.94 17.02
N LEU A 42 -6.01 15.98 16.49
CA LEU A 42 -6.06 14.62 16.99
C LEU A 42 -4.73 13.88 16.78
N ILE A 43 -4.05 14.14 15.65
CA ILE A 43 -2.72 13.61 15.34
C ILE A 43 -1.68 14.17 16.32
N ASN A 44 -1.67 15.49 16.52
CA ASN A 44 -0.75 16.16 17.43
C ASN A 44 -0.98 15.76 18.89
N ALA A 45 -2.24 15.58 19.31
CA ALA A 45 -2.57 15.10 20.66
C ALA A 45 -2.08 13.67 20.91
N LYS A 46 -1.98 12.85 19.86
CA LYS A 46 -1.45 11.49 19.95
C LYS A 46 0.07 11.44 19.90
N LYS A 47 0.75 12.54 19.55
CA LYS A 47 2.22 12.62 19.40
C LYS A 47 2.91 12.35 20.74
N ASP A 48 3.86 11.43 20.77
CA ASP A 48 4.67 11.22 21.97
C ASP A 48 5.77 12.29 22.01
N THR A 49 5.56 13.33 22.80
CA THR A 49 6.52 14.43 22.99
C THR A 49 7.61 14.11 24.00
N THR A 50 7.54 12.96 24.68
CA THR A 50 8.49 12.59 25.75
C THR A 50 9.81 12.05 25.20
N ARG A 51 9.87 11.69 23.92
CA ARG A 51 11.05 11.10 23.27
C ARG A 51 11.53 11.97 22.10
N PRO A 52 12.74 12.55 22.15
CA PRO A 52 13.28 13.43 21.10
C PRO A 52 13.42 12.77 19.72
N SER A 53 13.53 11.44 19.71
CA SER A 53 13.64 10.64 18.49
C SER A 53 12.30 10.38 17.80
N ASN A 54 11.18 10.66 18.47
CA ASN A 54 9.84 10.51 17.93
C ASN A 54 9.37 11.85 17.32
N VAL A 55 10.02 12.23 16.22
CA VAL A 55 9.85 13.56 15.62
C VAL A 55 8.50 13.70 14.91
N TYR A 56 7.92 12.60 14.42
CA TYR A 56 6.74 12.66 13.54
C TYR A 56 5.56 11.79 13.99
N TYR A 57 5.69 10.95 15.03
CA TYR A 57 4.71 9.91 15.33
C TYR A 57 4.19 9.95 16.77
N GLY A 58 3.03 9.33 16.95
CA GLY A 58 2.35 9.21 18.25
C GLY A 58 2.74 8.03 19.11
N LEU A 59 2.13 7.95 20.29
CA LEU A 59 2.20 6.81 21.23
C LEU A 59 1.74 5.47 20.60
N ASN A 60 1.09 5.49 19.43
CA ASN A 60 0.55 4.30 18.77
C ASN A 60 1.59 3.48 17.99
N TRP A 61 2.88 3.86 18.01
CA TRP A 61 3.85 3.44 17.00
C TRP A 61 5.14 2.96 17.70
N GLY A 62 5.36 1.64 17.67
CA GLY A 62 6.26 0.93 18.58
C GLY A 62 7.74 1.35 18.57
N TYR A 63 8.23 1.68 19.77
CA TYR A 63 9.53 1.37 20.42
C TYR A 63 10.90 1.44 19.72
N ARG A 64 11.03 1.66 18.41
CA ARG A 64 12.33 1.98 17.78
C ARG A 64 12.22 3.33 17.09
N SER A 65 13.08 4.26 17.48
CA SER A 65 13.15 5.62 16.97
C SER A 65 12.96 5.65 15.46
N ASP A 66 11.81 6.13 14.98
CA ASP A 66 11.52 6.21 13.55
C ASP A 66 12.61 6.98 12.79
N ASN A 67 13.24 7.95 13.46
CA ASN A 67 14.41 8.67 12.96
C ASN A 67 15.63 7.75 12.72
N THR A 68 15.85 6.73 13.55
CA THR A 68 16.95 5.76 13.36
C THR A 68 16.65 4.84 12.18
N ILE A 69 15.42 4.36 12.06
CA ILE A 69 15.00 3.53 10.91
C ILE A 69 15.05 4.37 9.63
N GLU A 70 14.52 5.60 9.67
CA GLU A 70 14.60 6.55 8.57
C GLU A 70 16.06 6.77 8.17
N LYS A 71 17.00 6.89 9.11
CA LYS A 71 18.43 7.05 8.79
C LYS A 71 19.10 5.79 8.25
N SER A 72 18.63 4.60 8.63
CA SER A 72 19.21 3.33 8.16
C SER A 72 18.71 2.90 6.79
N LEU A 73 17.52 3.37 6.39
CA LEU A 73 16.95 3.06 5.08
C LEU A 73 17.71 3.78 3.96
N ASP A 74 17.94 3.13 2.84
CA ASP A 74 18.54 3.75 1.66
C ASP A 74 17.79 3.41 0.37
N THR A 75 18.25 3.98 -0.74
CA THR A 75 17.66 3.82 -2.06
C THR A 75 17.72 2.36 -2.50
N GLY A 76 16.56 1.79 -2.81
CA GLY A 76 16.43 0.39 -3.21
C GLY A 76 15.93 -0.54 -2.12
N ASP A 77 15.88 -0.09 -0.86
CA ASP A 77 15.31 -0.88 0.23
C ASP A 77 13.83 -1.16 -0.01
N LEU A 78 13.39 -2.36 0.35
CA LEU A 78 12.03 -2.85 0.15
C LEU A 78 11.25 -2.83 1.46
N LEU A 79 10.06 -2.25 1.42
CA LEU A 79 9.14 -2.20 2.55
C LEU A 79 7.94 -3.09 2.20
N TYR A 80 7.79 -4.17 2.95
CA TYR A 80 6.68 -5.10 2.85
C TYR A 80 5.65 -4.74 3.92
N PHE A 81 4.39 -4.62 3.53
CA PHE A 81 3.36 -4.17 4.45
C PHE A 81 2.02 -4.81 4.14
N ASN A 82 1.17 -4.82 5.15
CA ASN A 82 -0.19 -5.29 5.02
C ASN A 82 -1.17 -4.29 5.60
N TYR A 83 -2.43 -4.49 5.26
CA TYR A 83 -3.49 -3.54 5.52
C TYR A 83 -4.41 -4.05 6.63
N ASN A 84 -4.91 -3.11 7.43
CA ASN A 84 -6.14 -3.31 8.17
C ASN A 84 -7.29 -2.85 7.28
N CYS A 85 -7.93 -3.79 6.57
CA CYS A 85 -8.96 -3.48 5.58
C CYS A 85 -10.12 -2.66 6.15
N MET A 86 -10.45 -2.82 7.45
CA MET A 86 -11.51 -2.03 8.10
C MET A 86 -11.13 -0.56 8.27
N ASN A 87 -9.84 -0.23 8.30
CA ASN A 87 -9.35 1.13 8.45
C ASN A 87 -9.07 1.83 7.11
N CYS A 88 -9.38 1.19 5.96
CA CYS A 88 -9.29 1.84 4.65
C CYS A 88 -10.24 3.05 4.57
N LEU A 89 -9.89 4.04 3.74
CA LEU A 89 -10.57 5.34 3.75
C LEU A 89 -11.77 5.39 2.80
N GLN A 90 -11.88 4.41 1.89
CA GLN A 90 -12.98 4.31 0.94
C GLN A 90 -13.60 2.90 0.94
N PRO A 91 -14.92 2.76 0.76
CA PRO A 91 -15.57 1.45 0.69
C PRO A 91 -15.01 0.54 -0.40
N SER A 92 -14.62 1.09 -1.56
CA SER A 92 -13.98 0.34 -2.66
C SER A 92 -12.67 -0.31 -2.22
N GLU A 93 -11.82 0.44 -1.51
CA GLU A 93 -10.54 -0.05 -0.97
C GLU A 93 -10.75 -1.14 0.07
N VAL A 94 -11.77 -0.98 0.94
CA VAL A 94 -12.13 -2.00 1.94
C VAL A 94 -12.44 -3.32 1.23
N ILE A 95 -13.32 -3.27 0.22
CA ILE A 95 -13.75 -4.46 -0.54
C ILE A 95 -12.55 -5.10 -1.26
N GLN A 96 -11.74 -4.32 -1.97
CA GLN A 96 -10.56 -4.83 -2.67
C GLN A 96 -9.55 -5.46 -1.72
N CYS A 97 -9.28 -4.81 -0.59
CA CYS A 97 -8.41 -5.34 0.46
C CYS A 97 -8.92 -6.67 1.01
N TYR A 98 -10.21 -6.76 1.32
CA TYR A 98 -10.84 -8.00 1.79
C TYR A 98 -10.79 -9.12 0.74
N MET A 99 -11.05 -8.79 -0.52
CA MET A 99 -10.97 -9.75 -1.61
C MET A 99 -9.55 -10.27 -1.79
N GLN A 100 -8.52 -9.42 -1.70
CA GLN A 100 -7.13 -9.86 -1.75
C GLN A 100 -6.78 -10.79 -0.59
N GLN A 101 -7.14 -10.44 0.66
CA GLN A 101 -6.88 -11.33 1.82
C GLN A 101 -7.57 -12.69 1.68
N LYS A 102 -8.82 -12.71 1.22
CA LYS A 102 -9.61 -13.94 1.11
C LYS A 102 -9.24 -14.79 -0.10
N LEU A 103 -8.96 -14.19 -1.25
CA LEU A 103 -8.62 -14.92 -2.47
C LEU A 103 -7.14 -15.33 -2.52
N GLY A 104 -6.26 -14.55 -1.90
CA GLY A 104 -4.83 -14.85 -1.82
C GLY A 104 -4.46 -15.94 -0.81
N ASN A 105 -5.41 -16.37 0.03
CA ASN A 105 -5.13 -17.21 1.22
C ASN A 105 -3.99 -16.64 2.09
N ASP A 106 -3.86 -15.31 2.10
CA ASP A 106 -2.85 -14.63 2.87
C ASP A 106 -3.26 -14.62 4.34
N SER A 107 -2.33 -14.98 5.21
CA SER A 107 -2.52 -14.81 6.65
C SER A 107 -2.54 -13.32 7.00
N GLU A 108 -3.09 -12.99 8.17
CA GLU A 108 -3.08 -11.61 8.67
C GLU A 108 -1.67 -11.02 8.90
N GLU A 109 -0.62 -11.83 8.79
CA GLU A 109 0.79 -11.43 8.96
C GLU A 109 1.59 -11.41 7.65
N ASP A 110 1.01 -11.98 6.58
CA ASP A 110 1.61 -11.99 5.26
C ASP A 110 1.54 -10.59 4.63
N PRO A 111 2.59 -10.16 3.91
CA PRO A 111 2.59 -8.86 3.25
C PRO A 111 1.67 -8.91 2.04
N GLN A 112 0.76 -7.94 1.98
CA GLN A 112 -0.18 -7.80 0.87
C GLN A 112 0.37 -6.87 -0.22
N ASN A 113 1.30 -5.99 0.14
CA ASN A 113 1.85 -4.99 -0.75
C ASN A 113 3.31 -4.69 -0.39
N ILE A 114 4.00 -4.10 -1.35
CA ILE A 114 5.42 -3.80 -1.31
C ILE A 114 5.63 -2.36 -1.80
N ALA A 115 6.59 -1.69 -1.19
CA ALA A 115 7.08 -0.38 -1.60
C ALA A 115 8.60 -0.43 -1.72
N PHE A 116 9.18 0.49 -2.47
CA PHE A 116 10.62 0.71 -2.45
C PHE A 116 10.95 2.11 -1.95
N ALA A 117 12.11 2.25 -1.31
CA ALA A 117 12.62 3.50 -0.79
C ALA A 117 13.51 4.21 -1.82
N MET A 118 13.43 5.54 -1.83
CA MET A 118 14.33 6.42 -2.58
C MET A 118 14.82 7.52 -1.63
N ARG A 119 16.13 7.54 -1.38
CA ARG A 119 16.77 8.58 -0.57
C ARG A 119 17.12 9.78 -1.45
N THR A 120 16.66 10.95 -1.04
CA THR A 120 17.09 12.24 -1.59
C THR A 120 17.92 12.98 -0.55
N PRO A 121 18.70 14.02 -0.93
CA PRO A 121 19.47 14.80 0.04
C PRO A 121 18.63 15.44 1.16
N LYS A 122 17.33 15.63 0.94
CA LYS A 122 16.42 16.31 1.88
C LYS A 122 15.53 15.36 2.68
N ARG A 123 15.21 14.18 2.16
CA ARG A 123 14.19 13.27 2.73
C ARG A 123 14.22 11.89 2.12
N LEU A 124 13.68 10.93 2.86
CA LEU A 124 13.35 9.58 2.38
C LEU A 124 11.95 9.57 1.76
N LEU A 125 11.83 9.06 0.54
CA LEU A 125 10.57 8.87 -0.17
C LEU A 125 10.26 7.37 -0.24
N ILE A 126 8.99 7.03 -0.08
CA ILE A 126 8.45 5.68 -0.23
C ILE A 126 7.54 5.68 -1.45
N ILE A 127 7.83 4.78 -2.39
CA ILE A 127 7.10 4.62 -3.64
C ILE A 127 6.33 3.31 -3.57
N SER A 128 5.00 3.40 -3.63
CA SER A 128 4.11 2.25 -3.50
C SER A 128 2.93 2.34 -4.45
N GLY A 129 2.42 1.19 -4.87
CA GLY A 129 1.08 1.09 -5.45
C GLY A 129 0.04 1.09 -4.35
N HIS A 130 -1.13 1.69 -4.60
CA HIS A 130 -2.27 1.62 -3.70
C HIS A 130 -3.48 1.00 -4.40
N PHE A 131 -4.49 0.62 -3.61
CA PHE A 131 -5.71 -0.02 -4.08
C PHE A 131 -6.53 0.82 -5.06
N ASP A 132 -6.37 2.14 -5.01
CA ASP A 132 -6.97 3.09 -5.96
C ASP A 132 -6.37 3.01 -7.38
N GLY A 133 -5.44 2.07 -7.61
CA GLY A 133 -4.74 1.92 -8.86
C GLY A 133 -3.79 3.09 -9.12
N GLN A 134 -3.39 3.86 -8.10
CA GLN A 134 -2.46 4.96 -8.25
C GLN A 134 -1.09 4.63 -7.66
N VAL A 135 -0.06 5.24 -8.24
CA VAL A 135 1.29 5.23 -7.67
C VAL A 135 1.43 6.40 -6.70
N HIS A 136 1.74 6.07 -5.45
CA HIS A 136 1.97 7.03 -4.39
C HIS A 136 3.47 7.23 -4.20
N ILE A 137 3.92 8.49 -4.27
CA ILE A 137 5.28 8.90 -3.95
C ILE A 137 5.16 9.79 -2.72
N THR A 138 5.35 9.21 -1.54
CA THR A 138 5.09 9.88 -0.26
C THR A 138 6.36 9.94 0.59
N PRO A 139 6.60 11.03 1.35
CA PRO A 139 7.62 11.01 2.40
C PRO A 139 7.44 9.85 3.36
N TYR A 140 8.54 9.31 3.89
CA TYR A 140 8.52 8.19 4.84
C TYR A 140 7.58 8.41 6.04
N HIS A 141 7.54 9.63 6.58
CA HIS A 141 6.64 9.97 7.68
C HIS A 141 5.16 9.99 7.31
N GLU A 142 4.83 10.48 6.13
CA GLU A 142 3.44 10.40 5.63
C GLU A 142 3.04 8.95 5.35
N PHE A 143 3.95 8.14 4.79
CA PHE A 143 3.71 6.72 4.54
C PHE A 143 3.41 5.97 5.83
N LEU A 144 4.26 6.12 6.85
CA LEU A 144 4.05 5.46 8.13
C LEU A 144 2.78 5.98 8.85
N ASN A 145 2.42 7.25 8.71
CA ASN A 145 1.20 7.78 9.32
C ASN A 145 -0.12 7.26 8.72
N LYS A 146 -0.08 6.47 7.65
CA LYS A 146 -1.30 5.89 7.04
C LYS A 146 -2.05 5.01 8.06
N PRO A 147 -3.34 5.28 8.32
CA PRO A 147 -4.12 4.61 9.38
C PRO A 147 -4.49 3.16 9.04
N TYR A 148 -4.49 2.83 7.75
CA TYR A 148 -4.84 1.52 7.22
C TYR A 148 -3.66 0.55 7.15
N ILE A 149 -2.42 1.00 7.35
CA ILE A 149 -1.29 0.07 7.39
C ILE A 149 -1.30 -0.65 8.75
N ARG A 150 -1.14 -1.97 8.76
CA ARG A 150 -1.15 -2.78 9.99
C ARG A 150 0.27 -3.10 10.43
N THR A 151 1.07 -3.69 9.54
CA THR A 151 2.48 -4.00 9.78
C THR A 151 3.36 -3.47 8.66
N VAL A 152 4.61 -3.19 8.99
CA VAL A 152 5.65 -2.86 7.99
C VAL A 152 6.92 -3.60 8.38
N LYS A 153 7.48 -4.31 7.41
CA LYS A 153 8.75 -5.03 7.47
C LYS A 153 9.66 -4.45 6.40
N VAL A 154 10.96 -4.39 6.71
CA VAL A 154 12.00 -3.93 5.79
C VAL A 154 12.86 -5.10 5.38
N ARG A 155 13.24 -5.16 4.11
CA ARG A 155 14.34 -5.98 3.59
C ARG A 155 15.23 -5.17 2.69
N GLN A 156 16.51 -5.51 2.69
CA GLN A 156 17.54 -4.87 1.88
C GLN A 156 18.16 -5.92 0.97
N PHE A 157 18.68 -5.50 -0.19
CA PHE A 157 19.52 -6.38 -0.98
C PHE A 157 20.85 -6.57 -0.26
N VAL A 158 21.26 -7.82 -0.04
CA VAL A 158 22.58 -8.15 0.51
C VAL A 158 23.68 -7.62 -0.42
N SER A 159 23.47 -7.79 -1.72
CA SER A 159 24.30 -7.26 -2.80
C SER A 159 23.49 -6.27 -3.61
N ALA A 160 23.71 -4.97 -3.37
CA ALA A 160 22.97 -3.92 -4.06
C ALA A 160 23.23 -3.96 -5.58
N PRO A 161 22.17 -3.88 -6.42
CA PRO A 161 22.30 -3.69 -7.86
C PRO A 161 23.20 -2.50 -8.22
N LEU A 162 24.02 -2.67 -9.26
CA LEU A 162 24.85 -1.59 -9.78
C LEU A 162 23.97 -0.40 -10.22
N ASN A 163 24.42 0.81 -9.89
CA ASN A 163 23.73 2.06 -10.22
C ASN A 163 22.29 2.15 -9.69
N ILE A 164 21.96 1.47 -8.58
CA ILE A 164 20.60 1.49 -8.01
C ILE A 164 20.07 2.90 -7.76
N VAL A 165 20.93 3.82 -7.31
CA VAL A 165 20.54 5.21 -7.04
C VAL A 165 20.09 5.93 -8.33
N GLU A 166 20.86 5.81 -9.40
CA GLU A 166 20.55 6.46 -10.68
C GLU A 166 19.34 5.81 -11.34
N ALA A 167 19.28 4.47 -11.37
CA ALA A 167 18.17 3.75 -11.95
C ALA A 167 16.85 4.02 -11.20
N THR A 168 16.88 4.10 -9.87
CA THR A 168 15.73 4.49 -9.06
C THR A 168 15.29 5.91 -9.37
N ALA A 169 16.24 6.85 -9.46
CA ALA A 169 15.93 8.25 -9.77
C ALA A 169 15.27 8.39 -11.16
N GLN A 170 15.79 7.70 -12.17
CA GLN A 170 15.22 7.67 -13.52
C GLN A 170 13.80 7.08 -13.52
N PHE A 171 13.59 5.94 -12.86
CA PHE A 171 12.28 5.30 -12.77
C PHE A 171 11.25 6.19 -12.07
N VAL A 172 11.62 6.79 -10.93
CA VAL A 172 10.73 7.70 -10.19
C VAL A 172 10.43 8.96 -11.01
N GLN A 173 11.38 9.45 -11.80
CA GLN A 173 11.16 10.57 -12.71
C GLN A 173 10.15 10.21 -13.81
N GLN A 174 10.27 9.03 -14.42
CA GLN A 174 9.30 8.53 -15.40
C GLN A 174 7.89 8.43 -14.79
N LEU A 175 7.76 7.92 -13.57
CA LEU A 175 6.48 7.85 -12.87
C LEU A 175 5.84 9.24 -12.67
N ARG A 176 6.66 10.25 -12.35
CA ARG A 176 6.19 11.64 -12.18
C ARG A 176 5.72 12.23 -13.52
N GLU A 177 6.48 12.00 -14.59
CA GLU A 177 6.12 12.47 -15.93
C GLU A 177 4.82 11.83 -16.42
N MET A 178 4.66 10.52 -16.22
CA MET A 178 3.42 9.80 -16.51
C MET A 178 2.22 10.39 -15.75
N LYS A 179 2.39 10.69 -14.46
CA LYS A 179 1.36 11.32 -13.64
C LYS A 179 0.99 12.72 -14.15
N GLN A 180 1.98 13.54 -14.50
CA GLN A 180 1.74 14.89 -15.03
C GLN A 180 1.04 14.87 -16.39
N ALA A 181 1.41 13.96 -17.28
CA ALA A 181 0.75 13.79 -18.57
C ALA A 181 -0.73 13.40 -18.37
N GLN A 182 -1.01 12.50 -17.43
CA GLN A 182 -2.35 12.08 -17.09
C GLN A 182 -3.20 13.23 -16.49
N ASP A 183 -2.64 14.04 -15.60
CA ASP A 183 -3.37 15.18 -15.01
C ASP A 183 -3.70 16.27 -16.06
N LYS A 184 -2.87 16.41 -17.10
CA LYS A 184 -3.16 17.27 -18.26
C LYS A 184 -4.26 16.68 -19.12
N ASP A 185 -4.14 15.39 -19.48
CA ASP A 185 -5.18 14.67 -20.22
C ASP A 185 -6.52 14.78 -19.52
N HIS A 186 -6.61 14.54 -18.21
CA HIS A 186 -7.87 14.63 -17.44
C HIS A 186 -8.57 16.00 -17.54
N LYS A 187 -7.82 17.09 -17.70
CA LYS A 187 -8.39 18.43 -17.90
C LYS A 187 -8.98 18.61 -19.29
N ASP A 188 -8.36 18.02 -20.31
CA ASP A 188 -8.85 18.04 -21.69
C ASP A 188 -9.96 16.99 -21.93
N PHE A 189 -10.06 15.99 -21.04
CA PHE A 189 -10.85 14.78 -21.17
C PHE A 189 -12.31 14.86 -20.73
N PHE A 190 -12.76 15.97 -20.14
CA PHE A 190 -14.21 16.25 -20.03
C PHE A 190 -14.91 16.28 -21.40
N SER A 191 -14.16 16.22 -22.51
CA SER A 191 -14.64 16.16 -23.89
C SER A 191 -14.64 14.78 -24.58
N SER A 192 -14.14 13.68 -23.97
CA SER A 192 -13.98 12.40 -24.71
C SER A 192 -14.39 11.11 -23.99
N THR A 193 -14.78 10.14 -24.84
CA THR A 193 -15.72 9.02 -24.67
C THR A 193 -15.46 7.98 -23.56
N LEU A 194 -16.54 7.52 -22.92
CA LEU A 194 -16.64 6.52 -21.83
C LEU A 194 -15.91 5.16 -22.06
N LYS A 195 -15.63 4.77 -23.30
CA LYS A 195 -14.92 3.52 -23.63
C LYS A 195 -13.39 3.64 -23.48
N GLN A 196 -12.82 4.80 -23.79
CA GLN A 196 -11.38 5.05 -23.54
C GLN A 196 -11.10 5.19 -22.03
N GLN A 197 -12.11 5.62 -21.25
CA GLN A 197 -12.07 5.67 -19.78
C GLN A 197 -11.85 4.29 -19.16
N MET A 198 -12.64 3.29 -19.53
CA MET A 198 -12.50 1.96 -18.94
C MET A 198 -11.18 1.28 -19.29
N LEU A 199 -10.69 1.43 -20.52
CA LEU A 199 -9.42 0.82 -20.96
C LEU A 199 -8.20 1.47 -20.31
N LYS A 200 -8.14 2.80 -20.21
CA LYS A 200 -7.06 3.50 -19.49
C LYS A 200 -7.10 3.19 -17.99
N PHE A 201 -8.30 3.11 -17.38
CA PHE A 201 -8.47 2.71 -15.98
C PHE A 201 -7.91 1.30 -15.73
N LEU A 202 -8.29 0.32 -16.57
CA LEU A 202 -7.83 -1.08 -16.46
C LEU A 202 -6.30 -1.24 -16.66
N TYR A 203 -5.69 -0.46 -17.55
CA TYR A 203 -4.25 -0.55 -17.81
C TYR A 203 -3.42 0.14 -16.72
N TYR A 204 -3.88 1.30 -16.23
CA TYR A 204 -3.23 2.04 -15.16
C TYR A 204 -3.27 1.29 -13.82
N ASP A 205 -4.40 0.63 -13.54
CA ASP A 205 -4.58 -0.22 -12.35
C ASP A 205 -3.54 -1.35 -12.31
N LYS A 206 -3.22 -1.96 -13.46
CA LYS A 206 -2.17 -3.00 -13.54
C LYS A 206 -0.76 -2.48 -13.30
N LEU A 207 -0.42 -1.28 -13.76
CA LEU A 207 0.91 -0.72 -13.56
C LEU A 207 1.11 -0.26 -12.11
N ALA A 208 0.10 0.37 -11.51
CA ALA A 208 0.16 0.78 -10.12
C ALA A 208 0.18 -0.43 -9.18
N ALA A 209 -0.65 -1.45 -9.43
CA ALA A 209 -0.63 -2.70 -8.67
C ALA A 209 0.72 -3.42 -8.73
N ASN A 210 1.47 -3.25 -9.83
CA ASN A 210 2.77 -3.89 -10.04
C ASN A 210 3.94 -2.90 -10.09
N VAL A 211 3.83 -1.72 -9.46
CA VAL A 211 4.87 -0.68 -9.58
C VAL A 211 6.24 -1.17 -9.09
N VAL A 212 6.28 -1.91 -7.98
CA VAL A 212 7.55 -2.43 -7.45
C VAL A 212 8.07 -3.60 -8.27
N PRO A 213 7.26 -4.61 -8.66
CA PRO A 213 7.72 -5.60 -9.61
C PRO A 213 8.26 -4.99 -10.93
N ASN A 214 7.60 -3.96 -11.46
CA ASN A 214 8.07 -3.21 -12.64
C ASN A 214 9.42 -2.53 -12.39
N TYR A 215 9.57 -1.87 -11.23
CA TYR A 215 10.83 -1.28 -10.83
C TYR A 215 11.95 -2.33 -10.74
N LEU A 216 11.72 -3.42 -10.01
CA LEU A 216 12.70 -4.51 -9.84
C LEU A 216 13.07 -5.18 -11.18
N HIS A 217 12.12 -5.28 -12.10
CA HIS A 217 12.40 -5.74 -13.47
C HIS A 217 13.24 -4.75 -14.26
N SER A 218 12.97 -3.44 -14.15
CA SER A 218 13.71 -2.38 -14.84
C SER A 218 15.19 -2.33 -14.45
N ILE A 219 15.52 -2.68 -13.20
CA ILE A 219 16.89 -2.79 -12.69
C ILE A 219 17.49 -4.19 -12.85
N LYS A 220 16.82 -5.08 -13.60
CA LYS A 220 17.26 -6.45 -13.91
C LYS A 220 17.49 -7.32 -12.67
N VAL A 221 16.67 -7.14 -11.64
CA VAL A 221 16.71 -7.93 -10.41
C VAL A 221 15.73 -9.10 -10.46
N LEU A 222 14.57 -8.95 -11.11
CA LEU A 222 13.61 -10.04 -11.27
C LEU A 222 13.97 -10.99 -12.41
N ASN A 223 13.80 -12.29 -12.15
CA ASN A 223 14.04 -13.35 -13.13
C ASN A 223 12.93 -13.44 -14.20
N ARG A 224 11.73 -12.94 -13.90
CA ARG A 224 10.57 -12.97 -14.79
C ARG A 224 9.97 -11.58 -14.96
N SER A 225 9.23 -11.40 -16.05
CA SER A 225 8.47 -10.17 -16.26
C SER A 225 7.27 -10.15 -15.29
N PRO A 226 6.95 -9.00 -14.68
CA PRO A 226 5.83 -8.89 -13.74
C PRO A 226 4.45 -9.13 -14.35
N PHE A 227 4.36 -9.16 -15.69
CA PHE A 227 3.12 -9.41 -16.43
C PHE A 227 2.97 -10.86 -16.93
N GLN A 228 3.97 -11.72 -16.70
CA GLN A 228 3.91 -13.14 -17.07
C GLN A 228 3.07 -13.92 -16.05
N GLN A 229 2.31 -14.91 -16.52
CA GLN A 229 1.57 -15.83 -15.65
C GLN A 229 2.40 -17.10 -15.37
N PRO A 230 2.40 -17.64 -14.13
CA PRO A 230 1.75 -17.10 -12.93
C PRO A 230 2.43 -15.82 -12.44
N THR A 231 1.63 -14.83 -12.03
CA THR A 231 2.13 -13.54 -11.54
C THR A 231 2.81 -13.72 -10.20
N LEU A 232 4.01 -13.16 -10.06
CA LEU A 232 4.77 -13.16 -8.82
C LEU A 232 3.99 -12.45 -7.71
N THR A 233 3.70 -13.14 -6.60
CA THR A 233 3.01 -12.50 -5.47
C THR A 233 3.98 -11.72 -4.59
N VAL A 234 3.46 -10.79 -3.80
CA VAL A 234 4.27 -10.06 -2.81
C VAL A 234 4.86 -10.99 -1.76
N LYS A 235 4.13 -12.06 -1.42
CA LYS A 235 4.59 -13.12 -0.53
C LYS A 235 5.76 -13.91 -1.12
N ASP A 236 5.73 -14.21 -2.41
CA ASP A 236 6.86 -14.87 -3.10
C ASP A 236 8.11 -13.99 -3.08
N LEU A 237 7.92 -12.68 -3.27
CA LEU A 237 9.00 -11.68 -3.15
C LEU A 237 9.56 -11.58 -1.73
N ASP A 238 8.72 -11.57 -0.69
CA ASP A 238 9.18 -11.51 0.72
C ASP A 238 9.93 -12.79 1.10
N ASN A 239 9.41 -13.95 0.67
CA ASN A 239 10.05 -15.24 0.92
C ASN A 239 11.32 -15.47 0.10
N ALA A 240 11.67 -14.54 -0.80
CA ALA A 240 12.76 -14.68 -1.76
C ALA A 240 12.69 -16.04 -2.49
N HIS A 241 11.50 -16.39 -2.98
CA HIS A 241 11.30 -17.64 -3.70
C HIS A 241 12.33 -17.76 -4.85
N PRO A 242 12.95 -18.93 -5.11
CA PRO A 242 14.07 -19.06 -6.05
C PRO A 242 13.79 -18.53 -7.47
N GLU A 243 12.51 -18.47 -7.85
CA GLU A 243 12.08 -17.95 -9.15
C GLU A 243 11.90 -16.42 -9.20
N SER A 244 12.02 -15.73 -8.06
CA SER A 244 11.74 -14.29 -7.94
C SER A 244 12.90 -13.44 -8.44
N PHE A 245 14.10 -13.74 -7.95
CA PHE A 245 15.30 -12.91 -8.14
C PHE A 245 16.34 -13.63 -8.99
N HIS A 246 17.08 -12.87 -9.80
CA HIS A 246 18.28 -13.38 -10.46
C HIS A 246 19.40 -13.61 -9.45
N GLU A 247 20.16 -14.70 -9.56
CA GLU A 247 21.47 -14.79 -8.90
C GLU A 247 22.35 -13.64 -9.43
N PRO A 248 23.02 -12.83 -8.58
CA PRO A 248 23.36 -13.07 -7.18
C PRO A 248 22.51 -12.29 -6.13
N TYR A 249 21.31 -11.85 -6.48
CA TYR A 249 20.52 -10.97 -5.62
C TYR A 249 19.78 -11.77 -4.54
N GLU A 250 20.18 -11.53 -3.29
CA GLU A 250 19.52 -12.07 -2.10
C GLU A 250 18.98 -10.94 -1.23
N LEU A 251 17.88 -11.22 -0.53
CA LEU A 251 17.30 -10.30 0.44
C LEU A 251 17.79 -10.60 1.86
N SER A 252 18.03 -9.54 2.63
CA SER A 252 18.34 -9.63 4.04
C SER A 252 17.21 -10.27 4.86
N SER A 253 17.52 -10.64 6.10
CA SER A 253 16.51 -10.97 7.10
C SER A 253 15.46 -9.87 7.22
N SER A 254 14.20 -10.25 7.40
CA SER A 254 13.13 -9.28 7.61
C SER A 254 13.29 -8.55 8.94
N VAL A 255 13.24 -7.21 8.89
CA VAL A 255 13.25 -6.35 10.08
C VAL A 255 11.88 -5.69 10.22
N MET A 256 11.14 -6.08 11.26
CA MET A 256 9.84 -5.50 11.55
C MET A 256 10.01 -4.09 12.15
N ILE A 257 9.45 -3.09 11.47
CA ILE A 257 9.53 -1.67 11.91
C ILE A 257 8.18 -1.14 12.41
N ARG A 258 7.07 -1.84 12.10
CA ARG A 258 5.73 -1.50 12.61
C ARG A 258 4.88 -2.73 12.84
N THR A 259 4.12 -2.73 13.94
CA THR A 259 2.99 -3.63 14.19
C THR A 259 1.83 -2.89 14.83
N TYR A 260 0.60 -3.30 14.52
CA TYR A 260 -0.61 -2.72 15.09
C TYR A 260 -0.79 -3.03 16.59
N ALA A 261 -0.01 -3.98 17.14
CA ALA A 261 -0.02 -4.36 18.55
C ALA A 261 0.33 -3.20 19.50
N SER A 262 1.01 -2.15 19.01
CA SER A 262 1.31 -0.95 19.81
C SER A 262 0.08 -0.11 20.20
N LYS A 263 -1.09 -0.30 19.57
CA LYS A 263 -2.36 0.30 20.06
C LYS A 263 -2.87 -0.33 21.36
N ASN A 264 -2.48 -1.56 21.68
CA ASN A 264 -2.94 -2.23 22.92
C ASN A 264 -2.11 -1.83 24.15
N LEU A 265 -0.89 -1.31 23.95
CA LEU A 265 -0.05 -0.83 25.05
C LEU A 265 -0.54 0.50 25.66
N SER A 266 -1.35 1.28 24.93
CA SER A 266 -1.95 2.51 25.49
C SER A 266 -3.21 2.25 26.32
N LYS A 267 -3.87 1.10 26.15
CA LYS A 267 -5.08 0.74 26.92
C LYS A 267 -4.77 0.09 28.26
N SER A 268 -3.58 -0.47 28.46
CA SER A 268 -3.26 -1.22 29.69
C SER A 268 -2.66 -0.38 30.82
N ASN A 269 -2.29 0.89 30.60
CA ASN A 269 -1.62 1.73 31.60
C ASN A 269 -2.33 3.08 31.85
N VAL A 270 -3.66 3.13 31.70
CA VAL A 270 -4.47 4.25 32.21
C VAL A 270 -5.43 3.71 33.27
N THR A 271 -4.87 3.43 34.45
CA THR A 271 -5.55 3.40 35.75
C THR A 271 -4.57 3.84 36.81
#